data_AF-A0A158FIL1-F1
#
_entry.id   AF-A0A158FIL1-F1
#
_cell.length_a   1.000
_cell.length_b   1.000
_cell.length_c   1.000
_cell.angle_alpha   90.00
_cell.angle_beta   90.00
_cell.angle_gamma   90.00
#
_symmetry.space_group_name_H-M   'P 1'
#
loop_
_entity.id
_entity.type
_entity.pdbx_description
1 polymer ?
#
loop_
_entity_poly.entity_id
_entity_poly.type
_entity_poly.pdbx_seq_one_letter_code
_entity_poly.pdbx_strand_id
1 'polypeptide(L)'
;MNQPTRLKPLFHPGKLLITPAALAVLRGNGVPVISIMLRHIAGDWGIVSGDDKAQNDLSIAAGLRLLSIYRLPDHTRILVITEWDRSNTTIERFDEVVVGSEARRTSKSGRGYPKWPAPDYVEGI
;
A
#
# COMPACT_ATOMS: atom_id res chain seq x y z
N MET A 1 -0.09 -29.52 22.37
CA MET A 1 -1.36 -28.93 21.90
C MET A 1 -1.03 -27.64 21.15
N ASN A 2 -0.98 -27.67 19.81
CA ASN A 2 -0.84 -26.45 19.02
C ASN A 2 -2.24 -25.90 18.81
N GLN A 3 -2.63 -24.89 19.59
CA GLN A 3 -3.86 -24.18 19.29
C GLN A 3 -3.68 -23.42 17.96
N PRO A 4 -4.59 -23.59 17.00
CA PRO A 4 -4.52 -22.83 15.76
C PRO A 4 -4.75 -21.35 16.08
N THR A 5 -3.75 -20.51 15.84
CA THR A 5 -3.88 -19.05 15.94
C THR A 5 -4.91 -18.59 14.92
N ARG A 6 -6.11 -18.20 15.39
CA ARG A 6 -7.13 -17.60 14.52
C ARG A 6 -6.76 -16.16 14.22
N LEU A 7 -6.34 -15.90 13.00
CA LEU A 7 -6.24 -14.53 12.49
C LEU A 7 -7.63 -13.92 12.41
N LYS A 8 -7.83 -12.75 13.02
CA LYS A 8 -9.01 -11.91 12.84
C LYS A 8 -8.65 -10.82 11.84
N PRO A 9 -9.11 -10.90 10.58
CA PRO A 9 -8.82 -9.86 9.59
C PRO A 9 -9.49 -8.54 10.01
N LEU A 10 -8.80 -7.42 9.77
CA LEU A 10 -9.29 -6.08 10.05
C LEU A 10 -10.38 -5.63 9.07
N PHE A 11 -10.39 -6.19 7.86
CA PHE A 11 -11.35 -5.90 6.80
C PHE A 11 -11.53 -7.11 5.88
N HIS A 12 -12.60 -7.13 5.10
CA HIS A 12 -12.81 -8.13 4.04
C HIS A 12 -11.96 -7.75 2.82
N PRO A 13 -11.14 -8.66 2.25
CA PRO A 13 -10.29 -8.32 1.10
C PRO A 13 -11.02 -8.36 -0.25
N GLY A 14 -12.21 -8.96 -0.32
CA GLY A 14 -12.90 -9.15 -1.59
C GLY A 14 -12.16 -10.12 -2.51
N LYS A 15 -12.25 -9.91 -3.82
CA LYS A 15 -11.60 -10.77 -4.82
C LYS A 15 -10.11 -10.46 -4.94
N LEU A 16 -9.29 -11.50 -4.91
CA LEU A 16 -7.85 -11.36 -5.09
C LEU A 16 -7.49 -11.33 -6.58
N LEU A 17 -6.84 -10.24 -7.00
CA LEU A 17 -6.27 -10.06 -8.33
C LEU A 17 -4.75 -9.95 -8.20
N ILE A 18 -4.00 -10.54 -9.14
CA ILE A 18 -2.54 -10.55 -9.10
C ILE A 18 -2.02 -10.34 -10.51
N THR A 19 -1.17 -9.35 -10.72
CA THR A 19 -0.56 -9.16 -12.04
C THR A 19 0.47 -10.25 -12.32
N PRO A 20 0.66 -10.66 -13.59
CA PRO A 20 1.67 -11.65 -13.94
C PRO A 20 3.08 -11.28 -13.46
N ALA A 21 3.44 -9.99 -13.52
CA ALA A 21 4.72 -9.48 -13.03
C ALA A 21 4.89 -9.64 -11.52
N ALA A 22 3.84 -9.35 -10.73
CA ALA A 22 3.84 -9.57 -9.29
C ALA A 22 3.97 -11.06 -8.94
N LEU A 23 3.22 -11.91 -9.64
CA LEU A 23 3.28 -13.36 -9.43
C LEU A 23 4.67 -13.92 -9.75
N ALA A 24 5.31 -13.44 -10.82
CA ALA A 24 6.66 -13.84 -11.20
C ALA A 24 7.70 -13.50 -10.11
N VAL A 25 7.69 -12.27 -9.58
CA VAL A 25 8.65 -11.88 -8.53
C VAL A 25 8.40 -12.61 -7.22
N LEU A 26 7.13 -12.83 -6.85
CA LEU A 26 6.78 -13.60 -5.66
C LEU A 26 7.29 -15.04 -5.75
N ARG A 27 7.08 -15.70 -6.90
CA ARG A 27 7.59 -17.06 -7.15
C ARG A 27 9.13 -17.09 -7.16
N GLY A 28 9.77 -16.15 -7.85
CA GLY A 28 11.24 -16.07 -7.91
C GLY A 28 11.89 -15.89 -6.54
N ASN A 29 11.19 -15.23 -5.61
CA ASN A 29 11.63 -15.03 -4.23
C ASN A 29 11.15 -16.12 -3.26
N GLY A 30 10.40 -17.13 -3.72
CA GLY A 30 9.81 -18.16 -2.85
C GLY A 30 8.80 -17.62 -1.82
N VAL A 31 8.18 -16.47 -2.09
CA VAL A 31 7.21 -15.83 -1.18
C VAL A 31 5.79 -16.21 -1.60
N PRO A 32 5.02 -16.91 -0.74
CA PRO A 32 3.63 -17.24 -1.04
C PRO A 32 2.75 -15.99 -1.11
N VAL A 33 1.90 -15.91 -2.13
CA VAL A 33 0.85 -14.87 -2.28
C VAL A 33 0.01 -14.75 -1.01
N ILE A 34 -0.37 -15.88 -0.42
CA ILE A 34 -1.21 -15.90 0.79
C ILE A 34 -0.53 -15.21 1.97
N SER A 35 0.79 -15.31 2.09
CA SER A 35 1.54 -14.63 3.16
C SER A 35 1.46 -13.11 3.02
N ILE A 36 1.48 -12.59 1.80
CA ILE A 36 1.29 -11.16 1.52
C ILE A 36 -0.13 -10.71 1.87
N MET A 37 -1.13 -11.49 1.47
CA MET A 37 -2.52 -11.20 1.80
C MET A 37 -2.80 -11.23 3.30
N LEU A 38 -2.30 -12.23 4.02
CA LEU A 38 -2.49 -12.34 5.46
C LEU A 38 -1.85 -11.16 6.21
N ARG A 39 -0.70 -10.66 5.75
CA ARG A 39 -0.10 -9.44 6.30
C ARG A 39 -0.99 -8.23 6.06
N HIS A 40 -1.48 -8.04 4.84
CA HIS A 40 -2.31 -6.90 4.47
C HIS A 40 -3.61 -6.85 5.27
N ILE A 41 -4.34 -7.96 5.36
CA ILE A 41 -5.62 -8.02 6.11
C ILE A 41 -5.42 -7.95 7.62
N ALA A 42 -4.22 -8.23 8.12
CA ALA A 42 -3.87 -8.09 9.54
C ALA A 42 -3.40 -6.66 9.90
N GLY A 43 -3.32 -5.75 8.93
CA GLY A 43 -2.83 -4.38 9.15
C GLY A 43 -1.31 -4.24 9.18
N ASP A 44 -0.56 -5.26 8.76
CA ASP A 44 0.85 -5.09 8.48
C ASP A 44 1.01 -4.41 7.12
N TRP A 45 1.10 -3.08 7.15
CA TRP A 45 1.22 -2.24 5.97
C TRP A 45 2.61 -2.28 5.30
N GLY A 46 3.56 -3.03 5.87
CA GLY A 46 4.91 -3.17 5.35
C GLY A 46 5.76 -1.91 5.47
N ILE A 47 6.39 -1.51 4.37
CA ILE A 47 7.39 -0.42 4.30
C ILE A 47 6.81 0.94 3.88
N VAL A 48 5.49 1.14 3.95
CA VAL A 48 4.87 2.47 3.80
C VAL A 48 5.26 3.39 4.97
N SER A 49 5.15 4.71 4.79
CA SER A 49 5.50 5.69 5.82
C SER A 49 4.61 5.59 7.06
N GLY A 50 5.03 6.13 8.20
CA GLY A 50 4.22 6.12 9.42
C GLY A 50 2.86 6.82 9.23
N ASP A 51 2.85 7.94 8.50
CA ASP A 51 1.63 8.68 8.19
C ASP A 51 0.70 7.85 7.28
N ASP A 52 1.23 7.14 6.29
CA ASP A 52 0.44 6.24 5.43
C ASP A 52 -0.14 5.06 6.22
N LYS A 53 0.58 4.55 7.23
CA LYS A 53 0.05 3.51 8.14
C LYS A 53 -1.16 4.02 8.92
N ALA A 54 -1.01 5.20 9.53
CA ALA A 54 -2.10 5.84 10.26
C ALA A 54 -3.29 6.15 9.33
N GLN A 55 -3.01 6.59 8.11
CA GLN A 55 -4.04 6.84 7.11
C GLN A 55 -4.78 5.55 6.72
N ASN A 56 -4.09 4.42 6.55
CA ASN A 56 -4.75 3.13 6.32
C ASN A 56 -5.66 2.74 7.49
N ASP A 57 -5.19 2.90 8.73
CA ASP A 57 -5.98 2.57 9.92
C ASP A 57 -7.27 3.38 9.98
N LEU A 58 -7.21 4.69 9.68
CA LEU A 58 -8.38 5.55 9.56
C LEU A 58 -9.28 5.15 8.37
N SER A 59 -8.66 4.78 7.24
CA SER A 59 -9.34 4.40 6.01
C SER A 59 -10.15 3.10 6.13
N ILE A 60 -9.82 2.23 7.08
CA ILE A 60 -10.64 1.04 7.40
C ILE A 60 -12.04 1.48 7.85
N ALA A 61 -12.11 2.40 8.83
CA ALA A 61 -13.37 2.89 9.38
C ALA A 61 -14.10 3.84 8.42
N ALA A 62 -13.34 4.65 7.67
CA ALA A 62 -13.90 5.62 6.72
C ALA A 62 -14.34 5.00 5.38
N GLY A 63 -14.06 3.72 5.13
CA GLY A 63 -14.40 3.06 3.86
C GLY A 63 -13.59 3.60 2.68
N LEU A 64 -12.32 3.95 2.89
CA LEU A 64 -11.42 4.46 1.85
C LEU A 64 -10.44 3.36 1.39
N ARG A 65 -9.80 3.55 0.23
CA ARG A 65 -8.82 2.60 -0.32
C ARG A 65 -7.66 2.36 0.66
N LEU A 66 -7.17 1.13 0.72
CA LEU A 66 -6.03 0.73 1.54
C LEU A 66 -4.83 0.37 0.67
N LEU A 67 -3.63 0.63 1.17
CA LEU A 67 -2.39 0.37 0.43
C LEU A 67 -1.31 -0.27 1.32
N SER A 68 -0.57 -1.23 0.78
CA SER A 68 0.64 -1.76 1.43
C SER A 68 1.75 -1.94 0.44
N ILE A 69 2.99 -1.82 0.93
CA ILE A 69 4.18 -2.09 0.15
C ILE A 69 5.03 -3.10 0.92
N TYR A 70 5.38 -4.21 0.27
CA TYR A 70 6.29 -5.20 0.84
C TYR A 70 7.57 -5.29 0.04
N ARG A 71 8.69 -5.35 0.75
CA ARG A 71 10.01 -5.63 0.18
C ARG A 71 10.27 -7.14 0.20
N LEU A 72 10.60 -7.71 -0.94
CA LEU A 72 10.99 -9.10 -1.10
C LEU A 72 12.50 -9.29 -0.80
N PRO A 73 12.97 -10.54 -0.62
CA PRO A 73 14.39 -10.84 -0.38
C PRO A 73 15.37 -10.24 -1.39
N ASP A 74 15.03 -10.24 -2.69
CA ASP A 74 15.81 -9.62 -3.77
C ASP A 74 15.70 -8.08 -3.85
N HIS A 75 15.11 -7.45 -2.84
CA HIS A 75 14.80 -6.02 -2.76
C HIS A 75 13.73 -5.51 -3.73
N THR A 76 13.15 -6.36 -4.58
CA THR A 76 11.97 -5.96 -5.35
C THR A 76 10.82 -5.64 -4.41
N ARG A 77 9.93 -4.77 -4.87
CA ARG A 77 8.78 -4.33 -4.09
C ARG A 77 7.50 -4.75 -4.77
N ILE A 78 6.53 -5.11 -3.96
CA ILE A 78 5.16 -5.36 -4.39
C ILE A 78 4.23 -4.35 -3.74
N LEU A 79 3.23 -3.94 -4.50
CA LEU A 79 2.14 -3.08 -4.10
C LEU A 79 0.91 -3.96 -3.85
N VAL A 80 0.20 -3.71 -2.75
CA VAL A 80 -1.11 -4.32 -2.48
C VAL A 80 -2.12 -3.22 -2.27
N ILE A 81 -3.19 -3.22 -3.04
CA ILE A 81 -4.25 -2.22 -2.97
C ILE A 81 -5.56 -2.92 -2.70
N THR A 82 -6.31 -2.49 -1.69
CA THR A 82 -7.70 -2.90 -1.50
C THR A 82 -8.62 -1.73 -1.80
N GLU A 83 -9.55 -1.92 -2.73
CA GLU A 83 -10.51 -0.91 -3.15
C GLU A 83 -11.37 -0.39 -1.99
N TRP A 84 -11.85 0.85 -2.12
CA TRP A 84 -12.59 1.53 -1.05
C TRP A 84 -13.87 0.76 -0.64
N ASP A 85 -14.54 0.13 -1.60
CA ASP A 85 -15.72 -0.72 -1.42
C ASP A 85 -15.40 -2.16 -1.00
N ARG A 86 -14.10 -2.48 -0.81
CA ARG A 86 -13.61 -3.81 -0.45
C ARG A 86 -14.00 -4.90 -1.44
N SER A 87 -14.31 -4.54 -2.69
CA SER A 87 -14.68 -5.51 -3.73
C SER A 87 -13.49 -6.33 -4.23
N ASN A 88 -12.30 -5.72 -4.27
CA ASN A 88 -11.08 -6.32 -4.79
C ASN A 88 -9.85 -5.94 -3.97
N THR A 89 -8.91 -6.87 -3.86
CA THR A 89 -7.52 -6.62 -3.49
C THR A 89 -6.62 -7.01 -4.66
N THR A 90 -5.83 -6.06 -5.15
CA THR A 90 -4.88 -6.28 -6.26
C THR A 90 -3.46 -6.29 -5.73
N ILE A 91 -2.66 -7.28 -6.17
CA ILE A 91 -1.22 -7.36 -5.93
C ILE A 91 -0.49 -7.06 -7.24
N GLU A 92 0.37 -6.06 -7.21
CA GLU A 92 1.12 -5.56 -8.36
C GLU A 92 2.62 -5.47 -8.05
N ARG A 93 3.47 -5.49 -9.08
CA ARG A 93 4.89 -5.19 -8.89
C ARG A 93 5.02 -3.67 -8.79
N PHE A 94 5.70 -3.19 -7.75
CA PHE A 94 5.78 -1.75 -7.44
C PHE A 94 6.58 -0.91 -8.47
N ASP A 95 7.28 -1.56 -9.41
CA ASP A 95 8.12 -0.87 -10.40
C ASP A 95 7.35 -0.38 -11.66
N GLU A 96 6.02 -0.48 -11.69
CA GLU A 96 5.20 0.08 -12.80
C GLU A 96 4.97 1.60 -12.71
N VAL A 97 5.64 2.28 -11.79
CA VAL A 97 5.59 3.73 -11.71
C VAL A 97 6.71 4.34 -12.57
N VAL A 98 6.44 4.51 -13.88
CA VAL A 98 7.13 5.54 -14.66
C VAL A 98 6.61 6.89 -14.18
N VAL A 99 7.13 7.36 -13.05
CA VAL A 99 7.14 8.80 -12.75
C VAL A 99 8.36 9.33 -13.48
N GLY A 100 8.11 9.97 -14.62
CA GLY A 100 9.11 10.81 -15.24
C GLY A 100 9.52 11.90 -14.25
N SER A 101 10.75 11.86 -13.76
CA SER A 101 11.59 13.04 -13.54
C SER A 101 12.96 12.61 -13.03
N GLU A 102 13.94 12.93 -13.86
CA GLU A 102 15.38 13.04 -13.66
C GLU A 102 15.96 12.90 -12.24
N ALA A 103 17.03 12.08 -12.19
CA ALA A 103 18.19 12.15 -11.32
C ALA A 103 18.17 13.27 -10.24
N ARG A 104 17.94 12.87 -8.98
CA ARG A 104 18.36 13.71 -7.85
C ARG A 104 19.69 13.21 -7.30
N ARG A 105 20.77 13.67 -7.94
CA ARG A 105 22.04 13.88 -7.24
C ARG A 105 21.76 14.77 -6.04
N THR A 106 22.27 14.37 -4.89
CA THR A 106 22.21 15.14 -3.66
C THR A 106 22.99 16.45 -3.83
N SER A 107 22.31 17.59 -3.83
CA SER A 107 22.93 18.86 -3.43
C SER A 107 21.95 19.65 -2.58
N LYS A 108 22.45 20.11 -1.42
CA LYS A 108 21.78 21.05 -0.53
C LYS A 108 21.66 22.40 -1.25
N SER A 109 20.44 22.90 -1.45
CA SER A 109 20.14 24.33 -1.47
C SER A 109 18.63 24.54 -1.33
N GLY A 110 18.26 25.50 -0.47
CA GLY A 110 16.90 25.74 -0.03
C GLY A 110 15.93 26.03 -1.16
N ARG A 111 14.73 25.43 -1.07
CA ARG A 111 13.56 25.86 -1.83
C ARG A 111 12.37 25.82 -0.89
N GLY A 112 11.79 27.00 -0.66
CA GLY A 112 10.54 27.15 0.07
C GLY A 112 9.42 26.40 -0.64
N TYR A 113 8.52 25.82 0.15
CA TYR A 113 7.34 25.15 -0.38
C TYR A 113 6.45 26.17 -1.11
N PRO A 114 5.80 25.76 -2.22
CA PRO A 114 4.76 26.57 -2.81
C PRO A 114 3.65 26.79 -1.77
N LYS A 115 3.30 28.05 -1.53
CA LYS A 115 2.12 28.41 -0.75
C LYS A 115 0.90 28.09 -1.60
N TRP A 116 0.13 27.08 -1.23
CA TRP A 116 -1.17 26.90 -1.85
C TRP A 116 -2.12 28.02 -1.41
N PRO A 117 -2.93 28.58 -2.33
CA PRO A 117 -4.02 29.46 -1.93
C PRO A 117 -4.96 28.64 -1.03
N ALA A 118 -5.32 29.22 0.10
CA ALA A 118 -6.32 28.63 0.97
C ALA A 118 -7.63 28.48 0.17
N PRO A 119 -8.33 27.34 0.24
CA PRO A 119 -9.65 27.24 -0.34
C PRO A 119 -10.59 28.15 0.45
N ASP A 120 -11.21 29.10 -0.25
CA ASP A 120 -12.32 29.89 0.27
C ASP A 120 -13.52 28.94 0.43
N TYR A 121 -13.62 28.30 1.60
CA TYR A 121 -14.86 27.68 2.03
C TYR A 121 -15.86 28.81 2.27
N VAL A 122 -16.69 29.06 1.25
CA VAL A 122 -17.91 29.86 1.38
C VAL A 122 -18.84 29.09 2.33
N GLU A 123 -18.92 29.54 3.59
CA GLU A 123 -20.02 29.18 4.47
C GLU A 123 -21.31 29.76 3.89
N GLY A 124 -22.16 28.88 3.37
CA GLY A 124 -23.52 29.23 3.00
C GLY A 124 -24.46 29.03 4.20
N ILE A 125 -24.92 30.13 4.79
CA ILE A 125 -26.27 30.30 5.36
C ILE A 125 -26.74 31.71 5.02
#